data_AF-A0A953RP82-F1
#
_entry.id   AF-A0A953RP82-F1
#
_cell.length_a   1.000
_cell.length_b   1.000
_cell.length_c   1.000
_cell.angle_alpha   90.00
_cell.angle_beta   90.00
_cell.angle_gamma   90.00
#
_symmetry.space_group_name_H-M   'P 1'
#
loop_
_entity.id
_entity.type
_entity.pdbx_description
1 polymer ?
#
loop_
_entity_poly.entity_id
_entity_poly.type
_entity_poly.pdbx_seq_one_letter_code
_entity_poly.pdbx_strand_id
1 'polypeptide(L)'
;MKPRTRKTEPGPLEGRWSVVALEVEGQPMPAAMLGAARIVVEGDRFQSLGMGTVYEGTVKLDASASPKTFDLTFTAGPEKGNTALGIYELNDDEWKLCLTTRGGDRPKEFSTAPGTGHALETLKRGEVKPAPDALTVEAEAPAGAGPATELEGEWSMVSGFMDGHPIESSMVKYGRRVTRGNQTTVQFGPQVFMKATFTLDPSKSPREIDLVHTQGMHKGKTQLGIYECDGEKLRFCSSTPGQPRPVDFEARKGDGKTVAEWKLVKK
;
A
#
# COMPACT_ATOMS: atom_id res chain seq x y z
N MET A 1 30.88 -14.77 39.52
CA MET A 1 30.43 -15.46 38.29
C MET A 1 29.40 -14.59 37.60
N LYS A 2 29.71 -14.01 36.43
CA LYS A 2 28.69 -13.32 35.61
C LYS A 2 27.83 -14.40 34.92
N PRO A 3 26.49 -14.33 34.96
CA PRO A 3 25.65 -15.29 34.26
C PRO A 3 25.88 -15.14 32.76
N ARG A 4 26.27 -16.24 32.11
CA ARG A 4 26.34 -16.33 30.65
C ARG A 4 24.90 -16.35 30.13
N THR A 5 24.46 -15.25 29.53
CA THR A 5 23.25 -15.22 28.70
C THR A 5 23.42 -16.24 27.57
N ARG A 6 22.58 -17.27 27.56
CA ARG A 6 22.46 -18.23 26.46
C ARG A 6 21.92 -17.46 25.25
N LYS A 7 22.79 -17.13 24.29
CA LYS A 7 22.33 -16.73 22.96
C LYS A 7 21.62 -17.94 22.35
N THR A 8 20.32 -17.86 22.17
CA THR A 8 19.55 -18.81 21.36
C THR A 8 20.16 -18.80 19.95
N GLU A 9 20.40 -19.96 19.36
CA GLU A 9 20.87 -20.01 17.97
C GLU A 9 19.85 -19.32 17.06
N PRO A 10 20.31 -18.49 16.10
CA PRO A 10 19.41 -17.75 15.21
C PRO A 10 18.57 -18.72 14.38
N GLY A 11 17.25 -18.48 14.34
CA GLY A 11 16.33 -19.29 13.55
C GLY A 11 16.58 -19.14 12.04
N PRO A 12 16.02 -20.02 11.19
CA PRO A 12 16.28 -20.00 9.74
C PRO A 12 15.85 -18.67 9.06
N LEU A 13 14.84 -18.01 9.62
CA LEU A 13 14.36 -16.70 9.16
C LEU A 13 15.05 -15.52 9.84
N GLU A 14 15.93 -15.72 10.82
CA GLU A 14 16.58 -14.64 11.56
C GLU A 14 17.25 -13.65 10.60
N GLY A 15 17.03 -12.36 10.81
CA GLY A 15 17.67 -11.29 10.08
C GLY A 15 16.69 -10.35 9.39
N ARG A 16 17.21 -9.62 8.41
CA ARG A 16 16.49 -8.58 7.69
C ARG A 16 16.23 -9.03 6.26
N TRP A 17 14.99 -8.86 5.82
CA TRP A 17 14.48 -9.31 4.54
C TRP A 17 13.86 -8.13 3.81
N SER A 18 14.32 -7.87 2.59
CA SER A 18 13.75 -6.84 1.71
C SER A 18 12.68 -7.48 0.83
N VAL A 19 11.49 -6.89 0.77
CA VAL A 19 10.41 -7.39 -0.12
C VAL A 19 10.75 -6.98 -1.56
N VAL A 20 10.94 -7.95 -2.44
CA VAL A 20 11.31 -7.71 -3.85
C VAL A 20 10.14 -7.92 -4.81
N ALA A 21 9.13 -8.70 -4.40
CA ALA A 21 7.87 -8.84 -5.10
C ALA A 21 6.75 -9.08 -4.10
N LEU A 22 5.58 -8.52 -4.37
CA LEU A 22 4.36 -8.76 -3.62
C LEU A 22 3.18 -8.75 -4.58
N GLU A 23 2.33 -9.75 -4.48
CA GLU A 23 1.08 -9.88 -5.23
C GLU A 23 -0.06 -10.11 -4.24
N VAL A 24 -1.14 -9.36 -4.36
CA VAL A 24 -2.32 -9.48 -3.49
C VAL A 24 -3.54 -9.75 -4.35
N GLU A 25 -4.25 -10.85 -4.06
CA GLU A 25 -5.47 -11.26 -4.79
C GLU A 25 -5.31 -11.23 -6.33
N GLY A 26 -4.17 -11.69 -6.84
CA GLY A 26 -3.82 -11.77 -8.25
C GLY A 26 -3.37 -10.44 -8.87
N GLN A 27 -3.09 -9.42 -8.05
CA GLN A 27 -2.63 -8.10 -8.51
C GLN A 27 -1.20 -7.83 -8.01
N PRO A 28 -0.21 -7.71 -8.90
CA PRO A 28 1.17 -7.42 -8.50
C PRO A 28 1.28 -5.97 -8.02
N MET A 29 1.92 -5.79 -6.87
CA MET A 29 2.27 -4.46 -6.37
C MET A 29 3.46 -3.91 -7.16
N PRO A 30 3.40 -2.64 -7.62
CA PRO A 30 4.52 -2.02 -8.31
C PRO A 30 5.78 -2.02 -7.45
N ALA A 31 6.93 -2.37 -8.00
CA ALA A 31 8.22 -2.41 -7.29
C ALA A 31 8.56 -1.09 -6.57
N ALA A 32 8.10 0.05 -7.10
CA ALA A 32 8.24 1.34 -6.46
C ALA A 32 7.61 1.40 -5.05
N MET A 33 6.50 0.68 -4.81
CA MET A 33 5.82 0.58 -3.51
C MET A 33 6.56 -0.33 -2.53
N LEU A 34 7.49 -1.15 -3.02
CA LEU A 34 8.25 -2.12 -2.22
C LEU A 34 9.64 -1.59 -1.81
N GLY A 35 10.05 -0.42 -2.33
CA GLY A 35 11.42 0.08 -2.18
C GLY A 35 11.90 0.31 -0.74
N ALA A 36 11.00 0.45 0.23
CA ALA A 36 11.31 0.49 1.66
C ALA A 36 10.80 -0.72 2.44
N ALA A 37 10.02 -1.60 1.78
CA ALA A 37 9.31 -2.71 2.40
C ALA A 37 10.30 -3.79 2.87
N ARG A 38 10.21 -4.12 4.16
CA ARG A 38 11.12 -5.07 4.78
C ARG A 38 10.50 -5.80 5.96
N ILE A 39 10.89 -7.05 6.15
CA ILE A 39 10.58 -7.85 7.32
C ILE A 39 11.86 -8.05 8.13
N VAL A 40 11.80 -7.71 9.42
CA VAL A 40 12.87 -7.99 10.38
C VAL A 40 12.40 -9.13 11.27
N VAL A 41 13.20 -10.18 11.39
CA VAL A 41 12.91 -11.33 12.25
C VAL A 41 14.02 -11.46 13.30
N GLU A 42 13.63 -11.45 14.57
CA GLU A 42 14.50 -11.63 15.73
C GLU A 42 13.93 -12.74 16.63
N GLY A 43 14.54 -13.92 16.60
CA GLY A 43 14.00 -15.13 17.21
C GLY A 43 12.67 -15.54 16.58
N ASP A 44 11.61 -15.54 17.39
CA ASP A 44 10.24 -15.78 16.95
C ASP A 44 9.48 -14.49 16.67
N ARG A 45 10.09 -13.31 16.83
CA ARG A 45 9.43 -12.02 16.62
C ARG A 45 9.63 -11.54 15.19
N PHE A 46 8.60 -10.97 14.58
CA PHE A 46 8.74 -10.27 13.31
C PHE A 46 8.24 -8.82 13.41
N GLN A 47 8.82 -7.96 12.58
CA GLN A 47 8.32 -6.63 12.27
C GLN A 47 8.29 -6.46 10.74
N SER A 48 7.11 -6.16 10.18
CA SER A 48 6.98 -5.72 8.79
C SER A 48 6.93 -4.20 8.75
N LEU A 49 7.80 -3.60 7.95
CA LEU A 49 8.08 -2.16 7.89
C LEU A 49 8.05 -1.68 6.44
N GLY A 50 7.89 -0.37 6.24
CA GLY A 50 8.15 0.28 4.95
C GLY A 50 7.04 0.18 3.91
N MET A 51 5.90 -0.41 4.27
CA MET A 51 4.64 -0.37 3.51
C MET A 51 3.60 0.55 4.18
N GLY A 52 4.07 1.59 4.89
CA GLY A 52 3.22 2.51 5.66
C GLY A 52 3.00 2.02 7.09
N THR A 53 2.24 0.94 7.28
CA THR A 53 1.91 0.43 8.61
C THR A 53 2.93 -0.57 9.13
N VAL A 54 3.34 -0.41 10.38
CA VAL A 54 4.18 -1.39 11.06
C VAL A 54 3.29 -2.50 11.60
N TYR A 55 3.57 -3.73 11.16
CA TYR A 55 2.97 -4.94 11.73
C TYR A 55 4.02 -5.61 12.60
N GLU A 56 3.63 -6.04 13.79
CA GLU A 56 4.54 -6.79 14.66
C GLU A 56 3.83 -8.03 15.18
N GLY A 57 4.60 -9.09 15.40
CA GLY A 57 4.00 -10.33 15.87
C GLY A 57 5.02 -11.40 16.15
N THR A 58 4.51 -12.62 16.24
CA THR A 58 5.31 -13.83 16.36
C THR A 58 5.14 -14.71 15.12
N VAL A 59 6.22 -15.35 14.70
CA VAL A 59 6.25 -16.35 13.64
C VAL A 59 6.49 -17.73 14.24
N LYS A 60 5.64 -18.69 13.86
CA LYS A 60 5.81 -20.11 14.16
C LYS A 60 6.01 -20.89 12.87
N LEU A 61 7.13 -21.59 12.74
CA LEU A 61 7.45 -22.38 11.55
C LEU A 61 7.17 -23.86 11.78
N ASP A 62 6.66 -24.52 10.75
CA ASP A 62 6.62 -25.98 10.63
C ASP A 62 7.28 -26.40 9.31
N ALA A 63 8.53 -26.83 9.43
CA ALA A 63 9.34 -27.32 8.32
C ALA A 63 9.06 -28.80 7.97
N SER A 64 8.24 -29.50 8.74
CA SER A 64 7.90 -30.92 8.51
C SER A 64 6.72 -31.10 7.53
N ALA A 65 5.91 -30.07 7.37
CA ALA A 65 4.83 -30.02 6.39
C ALA A 65 5.35 -29.84 4.95
N SER A 66 4.55 -30.28 3.96
CA SER A 66 4.84 -30.12 2.53
C SER A 66 3.61 -29.57 1.80
N PRO A 67 3.61 -28.31 1.32
CA PRO A 67 4.67 -27.29 1.48
C PRO A 67 4.94 -26.93 2.95
N LYS A 68 6.13 -26.39 3.27
CA LYS A 68 6.45 -25.94 4.64
C LYS A 68 5.47 -24.84 5.04
N THR A 69 5.06 -24.80 6.30
CA THR A 69 4.01 -23.89 6.76
C THR A 69 4.48 -22.94 7.85
N PHE A 70 3.81 -21.81 7.99
CA PHE A 70 4.04 -20.88 9.09
C PHE A 70 2.76 -20.19 9.57
N ASP A 71 2.77 -19.75 10.81
CA ASP A 71 1.70 -18.93 11.40
C ASP A 71 2.28 -17.58 11.84
N LEU A 72 1.65 -16.48 11.42
CA LEU A 72 1.97 -15.13 11.91
C LEU A 72 0.86 -14.66 12.83
N THR A 73 1.16 -14.53 14.11
CA THR A 73 0.23 -13.96 15.09
C THR A 73 0.58 -12.51 15.32
N PHE A 74 -0.31 -11.60 14.97
CA PHE A 74 -0.07 -10.16 15.07
C PHE A 74 -0.32 -9.66 16.49
N THR A 75 0.69 -9.01 17.06
CA THR A 75 0.66 -8.37 18.38
C THR A 75 0.52 -6.84 18.32
N ALA A 76 0.81 -6.25 17.15
CA ALA A 76 0.60 -4.83 16.85
C ALA A 76 0.22 -4.62 15.37
N GLY A 77 -0.31 -3.43 15.07
CA GLY A 77 -0.84 -3.07 13.75
C GLY A 77 -2.35 -3.35 13.61
N PRO A 78 -2.94 -3.06 12.43
CA PRO A 78 -4.36 -3.21 12.14
C PRO A 78 -4.89 -4.63 12.36
N GLU A 79 -4.03 -5.63 12.19
CA GLU A 79 -4.36 -7.05 12.34
C GLU A 79 -4.11 -7.58 13.76
N LYS A 80 -3.84 -6.71 14.74
CA LYS A 80 -3.57 -7.15 16.13
C LYS A 80 -4.64 -8.10 16.65
N GLY A 81 -4.19 -9.26 17.14
CA GLY A 81 -5.05 -10.33 17.66
C GLY A 81 -5.42 -11.39 16.63
N ASN A 82 -5.24 -11.11 15.34
CA ASN A 82 -5.47 -12.08 14.26
C ASN A 82 -4.23 -12.93 14.01
N THR A 83 -4.44 -14.07 13.33
CA THR A 83 -3.37 -14.94 12.85
C THR A 83 -3.51 -15.16 11.35
N ALA A 84 -2.46 -14.86 10.59
CA ALA A 84 -2.35 -15.22 9.19
C ALA A 84 -1.69 -16.59 9.05
N LEU A 85 -2.29 -17.45 8.23
CA LEU A 85 -1.78 -18.79 7.94
C LEU A 85 -1.10 -18.76 6.58
N GLY A 86 0.08 -19.37 6.48
CA GLY A 86 0.82 -19.38 5.22
C GLY A 86 1.67 -20.60 4.96
N ILE A 87 2.22 -20.64 3.75
CA ILE A 87 3.24 -21.58 3.31
C ILE A 87 4.50 -20.80 2.93
N TYR A 88 5.67 -21.40 3.13
CA TYR A 88 6.92 -20.77 2.79
C TYR A 88 7.91 -21.73 2.13
N GLU A 89 8.82 -21.13 1.37
CA GLU A 89 10.02 -21.75 0.85
C GLU A 89 11.19 -20.83 1.18
N LEU A 90 12.29 -21.42 1.63
CA LEU A 90 13.50 -20.69 2.02
C LEU A 90 14.68 -21.32 1.32
N ASN A 91 15.30 -20.56 0.41
CA ASN A 91 16.45 -20.94 -0.39
C ASN A 91 17.58 -19.94 -0.13
N ASP A 92 18.46 -20.26 0.81
CA ASP A 92 19.57 -19.41 1.27
C ASP A 92 19.13 -17.98 1.67
N ASP A 93 19.25 -17.06 0.72
CA ASP A 93 18.95 -15.64 0.83
C ASP A 93 17.62 -15.25 0.18
N GLU A 94 16.85 -16.20 -0.34
CA GLU A 94 15.53 -15.97 -0.91
C GLU A 94 14.44 -16.64 -0.05
N TRP A 95 13.46 -15.83 0.36
CA TRP A 95 12.30 -16.28 1.11
C TRP A 95 11.05 -16.00 0.30
N LYS A 96 10.37 -17.07 -0.12
CA LYS A 96 9.08 -16.99 -0.80
C LYS A 96 7.98 -17.44 0.16
N LEU A 97 6.89 -16.69 0.23
CA LEU A 97 5.78 -17.00 1.13
C LEU A 97 4.43 -16.70 0.49
N CYS A 98 3.39 -17.45 0.88
CA CYS A 98 2.01 -17.18 0.52
C CYS A 98 1.16 -17.26 1.79
N LEU A 99 0.34 -16.25 2.08
CA LEU A 99 -0.41 -16.12 3.34
C LEU A 99 -1.83 -15.59 3.14
N THR A 100 -2.70 -15.84 4.12
CA THR A 100 -4.05 -15.28 4.19
C THR A 100 -4.05 -13.85 4.73
N THR A 101 -4.76 -12.95 4.04
CA THR A 101 -4.88 -11.51 4.38
C THR A 101 -6.17 -11.17 5.12
N ARG A 102 -7.18 -12.04 5.06
CA ARG A 102 -8.51 -11.83 5.68
C ARG A 102 -8.95 -13.02 6.53
N GLY A 103 -7.99 -13.79 7.05
CA GLY A 103 -8.24 -15.11 7.64
C GLY A 103 -8.61 -16.16 6.58
N GLY A 104 -9.02 -17.35 6.99
CA GLY A 104 -9.39 -18.45 6.10
C GLY A 104 -8.40 -19.60 6.09
N ASP A 105 -8.57 -20.50 5.12
CA ASP A 105 -7.75 -21.71 5.00
C ASP A 105 -6.33 -21.40 4.53
N ARG A 106 -5.37 -22.17 5.04
CA ARG A 106 -3.96 -22.05 4.64
C ARG A 106 -3.82 -22.29 3.12
N PRO A 107 -3.07 -21.43 2.39
CA PRO A 107 -2.77 -21.66 0.98
C PRO A 107 -2.10 -23.02 0.77
N LYS A 108 -2.47 -23.72 -0.30
CA LYS A 108 -1.87 -25.02 -0.68
C LYS A 108 -0.77 -24.87 -1.75
N GLU A 109 -0.72 -23.72 -2.40
CA GLU A 109 0.21 -23.40 -3.48
C GLU A 109 0.63 -21.93 -3.41
N PHE A 110 1.78 -21.63 -4.02
CA PHE A 110 2.33 -20.27 -4.08
C PHE A 110 1.70 -19.48 -5.23
N SER A 111 0.39 -19.25 -5.14
CA SER A 111 -0.40 -18.50 -6.12
C SER A 111 -1.42 -17.62 -5.42
N THR A 112 -1.85 -16.56 -6.10
CA THR A 112 -3.00 -15.75 -5.66
C THR A 112 -3.96 -15.52 -6.82
N ALA A 113 -5.24 -15.35 -6.50
CA ALA A 113 -6.28 -15.01 -7.46
C ALA A 113 -7.33 -14.08 -6.82
N PRO A 114 -8.12 -13.34 -7.63
CA PRO A 114 -9.16 -12.48 -7.10
C PRO A 114 -10.14 -13.23 -6.18
N GLY A 115 -10.39 -12.69 -4.98
CA GLY A 115 -11.31 -13.27 -4.00
C GLY A 115 -10.76 -14.42 -3.17
N THR A 116 -9.50 -14.82 -3.37
CA THR A 116 -8.83 -15.83 -2.52
C THR A 116 -8.44 -15.29 -1.15
N GLY A 117 -8.31 -13.97 -1.00
CA GLY A 117 -7.76 -13.37 0.21
C GLY A 117 -6.29 -13.72 0.44
N HIS A 118 -5.53 -14.12 -0.59
CA HIS A 118 -4.12 -14.48 -0.46
C HIS A 118 -3.18 -13.34 -0.87
N ALA A 119 -2.02 -13.29 -0.23
CA ALA A 119 -0.87 -12.50 -0.64
C ALA A 119 0.34 -13.42 -0.86
N LEU A 120 1.05 -13.22 -1.97
CA LEU A 120 2.29 -13.93 -2.33
C LEU A 120 3.43 -12.92 -2.30
N GLU A 121 4.43 -13.17 -1.46
CA GLU A 121 5.62 -12.34 -1.31
C GLU A 121 6.87 -13.11 -1.67
N THR A 122 7.83 -12.39 -2.26
CA THR A 122 9.21 -12.84 -2.42
C THR A 122 10.12 -11.81 -1.78
N LEU A 123 11.00 -12.27 -0.89
CA LEU A 123 11.92 -11.46 -0.13
C LEU A 123 13.36 -11.92 -0.33
N LYS A 124 14.30 -10.99 -0.23
CA LYS A 124 15.74 -11.27 -0.23
C LYS A 124 16.42 -10.83 1.06
N ARG A 125 17.31 -11.67 1.58
CA ARG A 125 18.08 -11.41 2.80
C ARG A 125 19.05 -10.25 2.55
N GLY A 126 19.17 -9.36 3.55
CA GLY A 126 20.09 -8.23 3.53
C GLY A 126 19.41 -6.87 3.68
N GLU A 127 20.22 -5.83 3.80
CA GLU A 127 19.72 -4.46 3.90
C GLU A 127 18.99 -4.05 2.62
N VAL A 128 17.93 -3.27 2.81
CA VAL A 128 17.24 -2.58 1.73
C VAL A 128 18.28 -1.74 1.00
N LYS A 129 18.75 -2.19 -0.16
CA LYS A 129 19.27 -1.24 -1.15
C LYS A 129 18.06 -0.43 -1.58
N PRO A 130 17.96 0.87 -1.24
CA PRO A 130 16.98 1.70 -1.91
C PRO A 130 17.19 1.46 -3.41
N ALA A 131 16.11 1.22 -4.16
CA ALA A 131 16.21 1.15 -5.61
C ALA A 131 17.04 2.38 -6.06
N PRO A 132 18.12 2.21 -6.86
CA PRO A 132 19.12 3.26 -7.03
C PRO A 132 18.62 4.61 -7.56
N ASP A 133 17.36 4.76 -7.95
CA ASP A 133 16.80 6.00 -8.51
C ASP A 133 15.62 6.62 -7.74
N ALA A 134 15.21 6.06 -6.59
CA ALA A 134 13.96 6.46 -5.92
C ALA A 134 14.09 7.60 -4.89
N LEU A 135 15.25 8.23 -4.72
CA LEU A 135 15.49 9.22 -3.66
C LEU A 135 15.54 10.69 -4.13
N THR A 136 15.46 10.98 -5.43
CA THR A 136 15.61 12.37 -5.94
C THR A 136 14.73 12.74 -7.14
N VAL A 137 13.64 12.01 -7.42
CA VAL A 137 12.68 12.49 -8.41
C VAL A 137 11.60 13.27 -7.69
N GLU A 138 11.74 14.60 -7.65
CA GLU A 138 10.53 15.43 -7.71
C GLU A 138 9.74 14.93 -8.91
N ALA A 139 8.53 14.37 -8.72
CA ALA A 139 7.75 13.99 -9.88
C ALA A 139 7.60 15.25 -10.73
N GLU A 140 8.06 15.17 -11.98
CA GLU A 140 7.83 16.22 -12.96
C GLU A 140 6.36 16.61 -12.88
N ALA A 141 6.12 17.90 -12.62
CA ALA A 141 4.78 18.46 -12.64
C ALA A 141 4.13 18.01 -13.96
N PRO A 142 2.89 17.47 -13.93
CA PRO A 142 2.24 17.05 -15.15
C PRO A 142 2.24 18.22 -16.14
N ALA A 143 2.76 18.00 -17.35
CA ALA A 143 2.60 18.94 -18.44
C ALA A 143 1.11 18.97 -18.77
N GLY A 144 0.38 19.95 -18.23
CA GLY A 144 -1.07 20.02 -18.34
C GLY A 144 -1.50 19.98 -19.81
N ALA A 145 -2.40 19.04 -20.15
CA ALA A 145 -2.89 18.86 -21.52
C ALA A 145 -4.20 19.63 -21.81
N GLY A 146 -4.66 20.49 -20.87
CA GLY A 146 -5.92 21.21 -20.97
C GLY A 146 -5.95 22.51 -20.16
N PRO A 147 -7.02 23.31 -20.27
CA PRO A 147 -7.17 24.54 -19.51
C PRO A 147 -7.18 24.27 -18.00
N ALA A 148 -6.67 25.22 -17.22
CA ALA A 148 -6.64 25.12 -15.76
C ALA A 148 -8.05 24.88 -15.21
N THR A 149 -8.16 23.97 -14.25
CA THR A 149 -9.43 23.60 -13.61
C THR A 149 -9.52 24.16 -12.19
N GLU A 150 -10.65 23.98 -11.52
CA GLU A 150 -10.77 24.37 -10.10
C GLU A 150 -9.90 23.52 -9.16
N LEU A 151 -9.32 22.43 -9.65
CA LEU A 151 -8.39 21.57 -8.92
C LEU A 151 -6.92 21.95 -9.16
N GLU A 152 -6.65 23.00 -9.96
CA GLU A 152 -5.31 23.45 -10.31
C GLU A 152 -4.48 23.76 -9.07
N GLY A 153 -3.23 23.28 -9.07
CA GLY A 153 -2.25 23.60 -8.04
C GLY A 153 -1.58 22.38 -7.44
N GLU A 154 -0.85 22.63 -6.36
CA GLU A 154 -0.13 21.66 -5.56
C GLU A 154 -0.78 21.61 -4.18
N TRP A 155 -1.14 20.41 -3.76
CA TRP A 155 -1.92 20.15 -2.57
C TRP A 155 -1.16 19.20 -1.64
N SER A 156 -1.24 19.45 -0.34
CA SER A 156 -0.75 18.54 0.69
C SER A 156 -1.92 17.77 1.29
N MET A 157 -1.74 16.47 1.51
CA MET A 157 -2.73 15.65 2.20
C MET A 157 -2.88 16.11 3.65
N VAL A 158 -4.12 16.18 4.13
CA VAL A 158 -4.48 16.55 5.51
C VAL A 158 -4.93 15.32 6.29
N SER A 159 -5.76 14.49 5.68
CA SER A 159 -6.33 13.29 6.29
C SER A 159 -6.96 12.39 5.23
N GLY A 160 -7.41 11.21 5.63
CA GLY A 160 -8.26 10.38 4.79
C GLY A 160 -8.50 9.00 5.37
N PHE A 161 -9.33 8.23 4.67
CA PHE A 161 -9.58 6.82 4.92
C PHE A 161 -9.47 6.04 3.61
N MET A 162 -8.86 4.86 3.66
CA MET A 162 -8.74 3.91 2.56
C MET A 162 -9.32 2.57 3.01
N ASP A 163 -10.37 2.11 2.33
CA ASP A 163 -11.10 0.87 2.66
C ASP A 163 -11.47 0.77 4.14
N GLY A 164 -12.00 1.88 4.69
CA GLY A 164 -12.40 2.00 6.10
C GLY A 164 -11.28 2.22 7.12
N HIS A 165 -10.01 2.27 6.70
CA HIS A 165 -8.88 2.47 7.60
C HIS A 165 -8.31 3.88 7.43
N PRO A 166 -7.97 4.60 8.53
CA PRO A 166 -7.29 5.89 8.42
C PRO A 166 -6.03 5.78 7.56
N ILE A 167 -5.84 6.75 6.65
CA ILE A 167 -4.59 6.87 5.91
C ILE A 167 -3.47 7.16 6.91
N GLU A 168 -2.38 6.42 6.78
CA GLU A 168 -1.28 6.44 7.73
C GLU A 168 -0.58 7.82 7.79
N SER A 169 -0.08 8.17 8.98
CA SER A 169 0.49 9.49 9.27
C SER A 169 1.67 9.91 8.38
N SER A 170 2.54 8.99 7.95
CA SER A 170 3.63 9.27 7.03
C SER A 170 3.12 9.51 5.61
N MET A 171 2.09 8.79 5.17
CA MET A 171 1.40 9.08 3.90
C MET A 171 0.70 10.44 3.95
N VAL A 172 0.07 10.80 5.08
CA VAL A 172 -0.49 12.15 5.25
C VAL A 172 0.63 13.20 5.21
N LYS A 173 1.71 13.00 5.96
CA LYS A 173 2.83 13.95 6.06
C LYS A 173 3.52 14.22 4.74
N TYR A 174 3.69 13.19 3.91
CA TYR A 174 4.42 13.28 2.64
C TYR A 174 3.52 13.22 1.40
N GLY A 175 2.20 13.18 1.60
CA GLY A 175 1.21 13.13 0.54
C GLY A 175 1.12 14.45 -0.20
N ARG A 176 1.44 14.42 -1.49
CA ARG A 176 1.36 15.57 -2.38
C ARG A 176 0.54 15.22 -3.60
N ARG A 177 -0.36 16.11 -3.99
CA ARG A 177 -1.10 16.05 -5.25
C ARG A 177 -0.72 17.27 -6.08
N VAL A 178 -0.33 17.06 -7.33
CA VAL A 178 -0.03 18.14 -8.28
C VAL A 178 -0.99 18.01 -9.44
N THR A 179 -1.80 19.03 -9.65
CA THR A 179 -2.79 19.10 -10.72
C THR A 179 -2.43 20.24 -11.67
N ARG A 180 -2.40 19.93 -12.97
CA ARG A 180 -2.25 20.90 -14.05
C ARG A 180 -3.23 20.59 -15.18
N GLY A 181 -4.10 21.52 -15.50
CA GLY A 181 -5.18 21.33 -16.45
C GLY A 181 -6.07 20.15 -16.05
N ASN A 182 -6.18 19.17 -16.94
CA ASN A 182 -6.94 17.94 -16.75
C ASN A 182 -6.09 16.73 -16.30
N GLN A 183 -4.88 16.96 -15.78
CA GLN A 183 -4.00 15.90 -15.31
C GLN A 183 -3.65 16.09 -13.84
N THR A 184 -3.63 15.00 -13.09
CA THR A 184 -3.23 14.98 -11.67
C THR A 184 -2.20 13.90 -11.42
N THR A 185 -1.24 14.21 -10.56
CA THR A 185 -0.24 13.28 -10.04
C THR A 185 -0.38 13.24 -8.52
N VAL A 186 -0.49 12.06 -7.94
CA VAL A 186 -0.44 11.87 -6.49
C VAL A 186 0.82 11.12 -6.15
N GLN A 187 1.56 11.59 -5.15
CA GLN A 187 2.81 11.02 -4.68
C GLN A 187 2.90 11.03 -3.16
N PHE A 188 3.70 10.13 -2.60
CA PHE A 188 4.05 10.08 -1.19
C PHE A 188 5.57 10.11 -1.06
N GLY A 189 6.10 11.24 -0.59
CA GLY A 189 7.55 11.47 -0.60
C GLY A 189 8.08 11.50 -2.05
N PRO A 190 9.16 10.77 -2.36
CA PRO A 190 9.71 10.70 -3.73
C PRO A 190 8.90 9.76 -4.64
N GLN A 191 7.89 9.07 -4.12
CA GLN A 191 7.23 8.00 -4.83
C GLN A 191 5.92 8.45 -5.50
N VAL A 192 5.85 8.36 -6.82
CA VAL A 192 4.60 8.54 -7.57
C VAL A 192 3.66 7.37 -7.30
N PHE A 193 2.52 7.65 -6.66
CA PHE A 193 1.47 6.68 -6.37
C PHE A 193 0.56 6.46 -7.58
N MET A 194 0.15 7.56 -8.24
CA MET A 194 -0.63 7.50 -9.47
C MET A 194 -0.43 8.74 -10.34
N LYS A 195 -0.66 8.58 -11.63
CA LYS A 195 -0.98 9.68 -12.56
C LYS A 195 -2.31 9.37 -13.22
N ALA A 196 -3.16 10.38 -13.39
CA ALA A 196 -4.40 10.24 -14.13
C ALA A 196 -4.73 11.51 -14.91
N THR A 197 -5.43 11.34 -16.02
CA THR A 197 -6.24 12.41 -16.60
C THR A 197 -7.63 12.36 -16.00
N PHE A 198 -8.36 13.48 -16.02
CA PHE A 198 -9.71 13.52 -15.47
C PHE A 198 -10.68 14.42 -16.25
N THR A 199 -11.97 14.17 -16.02
CA THR A 199 -13.08 15.06 -16.38
C THR A 199 -13.87 15.41 -15.13
N LEU A 200 -14.47 16.60 -15.11
CA LEU A 200 -15.28 17.12 -14.00
C LEU A 200 -16.70 17.39 -14.47
N ASP A 201 -17.68 17.06 -13.63
CA ASP A 201 -19.06 17.54 -13.75
C ASP A 201 -19.44 18.31 -12.47
N PRO A 202 -19.23 19.63 -12.45
CA PRO A 202 -19.56 20.47 -11.30
C PRO A 202 -21.07 20.75 -11.17
N SER A 203 -21.90 20.30 -12.12
CA SER A 203 -23.36 20.48 -12.05
C SER A 203 -24.05 19.49 -11.10
N LYS A 204 -23.32 18.47 -10.66
CA LYS A 204 -23.79 17.43 -9.73
C LYS A 204 -23.53 17.80 -8.28
N SER A 205 -24.30 17.18 -7.38
CA SER A 205 -24.15 17.34 -5.94
C SER A 205 -24.23 15.97 -5.26
N PRO A 206 -23.11 15.40 -4.77
CA PRO A 206 -21.73 15.92 -4.83
C PRO A 206 -21.19 16.08 -6.27
N ARG A 207 -20.19 16.95 -6.48
CA ARG A 207 -19.61 17.15 -7.82
C ARG A 207 -18.88 15.88 -8.25
N GLU A 208 -19.00 15.51 -9.52
CA GLU A 208 -18.48 14.24 -10.02
C GLU A 208 -17.13 14.41 -10.73
N ILE A 209 -16.25 13.42 -10.58
CA ILE A 209 -14.96 13.35 -11.25
C ILE A 209 -14.71 11.94 -11.78
N ASP A 210 -14.25 11.83 -13.02
CA ASP A 210 -13.82 10.58 -13.62
C ASP A 210 -12.32 10.62 -13.87
N LEU A 211 -11.59 9.64 -13.37
CA LEU A 211 -10.13 9.57 -13.49
C LEU A 211 -9.74 8.39 -14.37
N VAL A 212 -8.99 8.65 -15.43
CA VAL A 212 -8.37 7.61 -16.26
C VAL A 212 -6.91 7.49 -15.84
N HIS A 213 -6.56 6.37 -15.21
CA HIS A 213 -5.21 6.15 -14.69
C HIS A 213 -4.21 5.92 -15.82
N THR A 214 -3.21 6.80 -15.93
CA THR A 214 -2.13 6.70 -16.92
C THR A 214 -0.87 6.04 -16.33
N GLN A 215 -0.73 6.05 -15.01
CA GLN A 215 0.35 5.38 -14.26
C GLN A 215 -0.14 4.96 -12.87
N GLY A 216 0.46 3.91 -12.30
CA GLY A 216 0.15 3.39 -10.97
C GLY A 216 -0.53 2.02 -11.03
N MET A 217 -0.95 1.52 -9.87
CA MET A 217 -1.58 0.19 -9.70
C MET A 217 -2.82 -0.03 -10.59
N HIS A 218 -3.51 1.05 -10.95
CA HIS A 218 -4.74 1.01 -11.73
C HIS A 218 -4.55 1.47 -13.18
N LYS A 219 -3.31 1.52 -13.70
CA LYS A 219 -3.02 1.98 -15.07
C LYS A 219 -3.97 1.36 -16.11
N GLY A 220 -4.54 2.20 -16.96
CA GLY A 220 -5.49 1.84 -18.00
C GLY A 220 -6.94 1.69 -17.53
N LYS A 221 -7.21 1.75 -16.22
CA LYS A 221 -8.57 1.66 -15.66
C LYS A 221 -9.15 3.04 -15.39
N THR A 222 -10.47 3.12 -15.49
CA THR A 222 -11.25 4.30 -15.08
C THR A 222 -11.70 4.15 -13.64
N GLN A 223 -11.52 5.21 -12.85
CA GLN A 223 -11.93 5.32 -11.47
C GLN A 223 -12.96 6.44 -11.33
N LEU A 224 -14.10 6.11 -10.73
CA LEU A 224 -15.19 7.06 -10.51
C LEU A 224 -15.10 7.65 -9.11
N GLY A 225 -15.30 8.96 -9.01
CA GLY A 225 -15.26 9.67 -7.74
C GLY A 225 -16.19 10.87 -7.67
N ILE A 226 -16.17 11.49 -6.50
CA ILE A 226 -16.81 12.76 -6.20
C ILE A 226 -15.80 13.68 -5.52
N TYR A 227 -16.04 14.98 -5.61
CA TYR A 227 -15.18 15.98 -4.98
C TYR A 227 -15.95 17.21 -4.51
N GLU A 228 -15.34 17.92 -3.57
CA GLU A 228 -15.69 19.28 -3.18
C GLU A 228 -14.40 20.09 -3.13
N CYS A 229 -14.41 21.29 -3.70
CA CYS A 229 -13.26 22.20 -3.68
C CYS A 229 -13.73 23.58 -3.21
N ASP A 230 -13.17 24.08 -2.10
CA ASP A 230 -13.42 25.43 -1.57
C ASP A 230 -12.24 26.39 -1.84
N GLY A 231 -11.48 26.13 -2.91
CA GLY A 231 -10.30 26.90 -3.30
C GLY A 231 -9.05 26.48 -2.54
N GLU A 232 -9.07 26.44 -1.21
CA GLU A 232 -7.92 26.02 -0.40
C GLU A 232 -8.04 24.61 0.17
N LYS A 233 -9.24 24.04 0.20
CA LYS A 233 -9.49 22.67 0.64
C LYS A 233 -10.13 21.89 -0.49
N LEU A 234 -9.64 20.67 -0.64
CA LEU A 234 -10.16 19.69 -1.56
C LEU A 234 -10.53 18.44 -0.76
N ARG A 235 -11.79 18.04 -0.84
CA ARG A 235 -12.27 16.74 -0.38
C ARG A 235 -12.54 15.88 -1.59
N PHE A 236 -12.01 14.68 -1.60
CA PHE A 236 -12.09 13.78 -2.74
C PHE A 236 -12.43 12.37 -2.25
N CYS A 237 -13.43 11.74 -2.86
CA CYS A 237 -13.76 10.34 -2.61
C CYS A 237 -13.82 9.56 -3.93
N SER A 238 -13.26 8.36 -3.97
CA SER A 238 -13.26 7.51 -5.15
C SER A 238 -13.45 6.05 -4.76
N SER A 239 -14.17 5.30 -5.58
CA SER A 239 -14.26 3.84 -5.44
C SER A 239 -13.10 3.16 -6.18
N THR A 240 -12.76 1.92 -5.82
CA THR A 240 -11.87 1.06 -6.63
C THR A 240 -12.37 0.99 -8.08
N PRO A 241 -11.49 1.01 -9.10
CA PRO A 241 -11.92 0.91 -10.50
C PRO A 241 -12.87 -0.26 -10.76
N GLY A 242 -13.96 0.02 -11.49
CA GLY A 242 -15.03 -0.94 -11.76
C GLY A 242 -16.18 -0.95 -10.74
N GLN A 243 -16.03 -0.27 -9.61
CA GLN A 243 -17.12 -0.08 -8.65
C GLN A 243 -17.95 1.18 -8.96
N PRO A 244 -19.22 1.25 -8.48
CA PRO A 244 -20.06 2.43 -8.65
C PRO A 244 -19.44 3.70 -8.05
N ARG A 245 -19.83 4.86 -8.59
CA ARG A 245 -19.41 6.16 -8.04
C ARG A 245 -19.86 6.30 -6.58
N PRO A 246 -19.01 6.81 -5.66
CA PRO A 246 -19.45 7.16 -4.31
C PRO A 246 -20.56 8.21 -4.33
N VAL A 247 -21.48 8.12 -3.38
CA VAL A 247 -22.57 9.11 -3.18
C VAL A 247 -22.33 10.00 -1.97
N ASP A 248 -21.33 9.67 -1.16
CA ASP A 248 -20.95 10.32 0.09
C ASP A 248 -19.43 10.32 0.26
N PHE A 249 -18.93 11.20 1.12
CA PHE A 249 -17.51 11.29 1.48
C PHE A 249 -17.17 10.38 2.65
N GLU A 250 -17.55 9.10 2.54
CA GLU A 250 -17.26 8.08 3.56
C GLU A 250 -16.56 6.88 2.92
N ALA A 251 -15.61 6.30 3.66
CA ALA A 251 -15.02 5.01 3.32
C ALA A 251 -15.19 4.07 4.53
N ARG A 252 -15.75 2.89 4.28
CA ARG A 252 -16.06 1.87 5.28
C ARG A 252 -15.32 0.58 4.93
N LYS A 253 -15.10 -0.27 5.92
CA LYS A 253 -14.33 -1.50 5.72
C LYS A 253 -14.98 -2.38 4.63
N GLY A 254 -14.23 -2.69 3.58
CA GLY A 254 -14.64 -3.58 2.50
C GLY A 254 -15.48 -2.92 1.38
N ASP A 255 -15.72 -1.61 1.43
CA ASP A 255 -16.43 -0.90 0.37
C ASP A 255 -15.52 -0.46 -0.80
N GLY A 256 -14.20 -0.61 -0.63
CA GLY A 256 -13.22 -0.24 -1.65
C GLY A 256 -13.20 1.26 -1.95
N LYS A 257 -13.71 2.12 -1.06
CA LYS A 257 -13.64 3.56 -1.23
C LYS A 257 -12.37 4.11 -0.58
N THR A 258 -11.89 5.20 -1.16
CA THR A 258 -10.86 6.05 -0.56
C THR A 258 -11.40 7.47 -0.50
N VAL A 259 -11.43 8.06 0.70
CA VAL A 259 -11.71 9.48 0.92
C VAL A 259 -10.45 10.17 1.42
N ALA A 260 -10.11 11.32 0.86
CA ALA A 260 -8.95 12.09 1.28
C ALA A 260 -9.25 13.59 1.28
N GLU A 261 -8.74 14.27 2.29
CA GLU A 261 -8.79 15.72 2.45
C GLU A 261 -7.41 16.29 2.16
N TRP A 262 -7.40 17.40 1.42
CA TRP A 262 -6.19 18.04 0.93
C TRP A 262 -6.29 19.54 1.16
N LYS A 263 -5.13 20.17 1.37
CA LYS A 263 -5.00 21.62 1.47
C LYS A 263 -4.10 22.14 0.36
N LEU A 264 -4.50 23.21 -0.31
CA LEU A 264 -3.69 23.88 -1.32
C LEU A 264 -2.45 24.49 -0.67
N VAL A 265 -1.30 24.24 -1.28
CA VAL A 265 0.01 24.79 -0.86
C VAL A 265 0.49 25.84 -1.86
N LYS A 266 0.25 25.61 -3.14
CA LYS A 266 0.66 26.49 -4.23
C LYS A 266 -0.33 26.38 -5.38
N LYS A 267 -0.71 27.51 -5.97
CA LYS A 267 -1.55 27.53 -7.17
C LYS A 267 -0.69 27.41 -8.42
#